data_AF-A0A1I0YXI8-F1
#
_entry.id   AF-A0A1I0YXI8-F1
#
_cell.length_a   1.000
_cell.length_b   1.000
_cell.length_c   1.000
_cell.angle_alpha   90.00
_cell.angle_beta   90.00
_cell.angle_gamma   90.00
#
_symmetry.space_group_name_H-M   'P 1'
#
loop_
_entity.id
_entity.type
_entity.pdbx_description
1 polymer ?
#
loop_
_entity_poly.entity_id
_entity_poly.type
_entity_poly.pdbx_seq_one_letter_code
_entity_poly.pdbx_strand_id
1 'polypeptide(L)'
;MAEKLITIKNDLDKCEKIMFPVTEVRTFNENVGTEQEQITICSRVLVKDVPENIWMDTNPREQNFNTNVAKKIEDSLLCSSTDNFHLLNRGILISAHHARVITRDEEKFVEIYLKDKSVHGNIDGGHTYRIICNNKNLITFTKRVNIEIMTGIEEFYEDLAAARNTSVQVQDKSIAELQNKFGIIKDALLEEPYYENIAYKENSEGEIDVSDIIAILTMFNIDRFGDKKHPIISYNSKKRCVDLYLEDYERGTENPYIKMQPLMGDIFALVDYIETNIAKAYNKTGGKYGAIKGVVCSTKNKKFDRLFGQPGQKNEYNSPKGFLYPIIGAFRSLIKEEDGVMVWKDDPIKVFDVIGPQLISSVVDASKTLGNNPNATGKFIGLWENLYTAVKLYYLENK
;
A
#
# COMPACT_ATOMS: atom_id res chain seq x y z
N MET A 1 26.12 34.21 25.39
CA MET A 1 25.19 35.23 24.87
C MET A 1 24.00 34.50 24.30
N ALA A 2 22.82 34.66 24.89
CA ALA A 2 21.60 34.02 24.39
C ALA A 2 21.11 34.83 23.19
N GLU A 3 21.09 34.23 22.00
CA GLU A 3 20.36 34.77 20.86
C GLU A 3 18.88 34.79 21.20
N LYS A 4 18.35 35.97 21.52
CA LYS A 4 16.90 36.21 21.53
C LYS A 4 16.40 36.06 20.10
N LEU A 5 15.79 34.92 19.79
CA LEU A 5 14.83 34.82 18.68
C LEU A 5 13.70 35.81 18.98
N ILE A 6 13.73 36.96 18.30
CA ILE A 6 12.62 37.91 18.30
C ILE A 6 11.56 37.30 17.40
N THR A 7 10.64 36.54 17.99
CA THR A 7 9.36 36.30 17.34
C THR A 7 8.51 37.56 17.51
N ILE A 8 8.22 38.26 16.41
CA ILE A 8 7.53 39.57 16.40
C ILE A 8 6.05 39.46 16.82
N LYS A 9 5.54 38.25 17.05
CA LYS A 9 4.15 37.99 17.43
C LYS A 9 3.99 38.09 18.96
N ASN A 10 3.62 39.28 19.45
CA ASN A 10 3.38 39.58 20.88
C ASN A 10 2.08 38.98 21.44
N ASP A 11 1.36 38.16 20.66
CA ASP A 11 0.00 37.67 20.94
C ASP A 11 -0.11 36.14 21.04
N LEU A 12 1.03 35.44 21.24
CA LEU A 12 1.07 33.99 21.39
C LEU A 12 0.27 33.48 22.60
N ASP A 13 0.07 34.32 23.62
CA ASP A 13 -0.74 34.06 24.81
C ASP A 13 -2.23 33.86 24.49
N LYS A 14 -2.68 34.37 23.33
CA LYS A 14 -4.07 34.25 22.85
C LYS A 14 -4.28 33.07 21.89
N CYS A 15 -3.24 32.30 21.61
CA CYS A 15 -3.28 31.19 20.65
C CYS A 15 -3.53 29.86 21.34
N GLU A 16 -4.22 28.94 20.67
CA GLU A 16 -4.21 27.53 21.05
C GLU A 16 -2.82 26.96 20.78
N LYS A 17 -2.17 26.46 21.82
CA LYS A 17 -0.82 25.89 21.75
C LYS A 17 -0.89 24.37 21.69
N ILE A 18 -0.24 23.78 20.69
CA ILE A 18 -0.09 22.34 20.55
C ILE A 18 1.41 22.00 20.56
N MET A 19 1.79 20.96 21.28
CA MET A 19 3.18 20.52 21.39
C MET A 19 3.26 19.00 21.25
N PHE A 20 4.19 18.52 20.42
CA PHE A 20 4.40 17.09 20.22
C PHE A 20 5.89 16.76 19.98
N PRO A 21 6.36 15.57 20.40
CA PRO A 21 7.74 15.15 20.19
C PRO A 21 7.98 14.77 18.72
N VAL A 22 9.22 14.96 18.26
CA VAL A 22 9.62 14.65 16.88
C VAL A 22 10.91 13.84 16.84
N THR A 23 11.00 12.87 15.93
CA THR A 23 12.21 12.05 15.78
C THR A 23 13.26 12.74 14.92
N GLU A 24 12.81 13.48 13.90
CA GLU A 24 13.68 14.26 13.02
C GLU A 24 12.98 15.59 12.71
N VAL A 25 13.73 16.67 12.60
CA VAL A 25 13.17 17.99 12.29
C VAL A 25 14.18 18.87 11.59
N ARG A 26 13.69 19.65 10.63
CA ARG A 26 14.43 20.71 9.94
C ARG A 26 13.55 21.97 9.90
N THR A 27 14.15 23.11 10.16
CA THR A 27 13.49 24.41 10.11
C THR A 27 14.11 25.25 9.00
N PHE A 28 13.25 25.88 8.21
CA PHE A 28 13.59 26.93 7.27
C PHE A 28 12.94 28.20 7.78
N ASN A 29 13.70 29.29 7.82
CA ASN A 29 13.19 30.58 8.26
C ASN A 29 13.56 31.61 7.21
N GLU A 30 12.54 32.17 6.57
CA GLU A 30 12.65 33.18 5.53
C GLU A 30 12.25 34.54 6.11
N ASN A 31 12.90 35.61 5.64
CA ASN A 31 12.64 36.98 6.10
C ASN A 31 12.76 37.15 7.62
N VAL A 32 13.76 36.49 8.23
CA VAL A 32 14.02 36.48 9.67
C VAL A 32 14.01 37.89 10.26
N GLY A 33 13.21 38.10 11.32
CA GLY A 33 13.15 39.39 12.02
C GLY A 33 12.37 40.49 11.29
N THR A 34 11.56 40.15 10.29
CA THR A 34 10.63 41.08 9.62
C THR A 34 9.17 40.73 9.94
N GLU A 35 8.23 41.64 9.66
CA GLU A 35 6.79 41.35 9.76
C GLU A 35 6.32 40.23 8.82
N GLN A 36 7.13 39.89 7.81
CA GLN A 36 6.89 38.83 6.81
C GLN A 36 7.71 37.56 7.11
N GLU A 37 8.18 37.38 8.35
CA GLU A 37 8.90 36.18 8.76
C GLU A 37 8.05 34.93 8.50
N GLN A 38 8.61 34.02 7.70
CA GLN A 38 7.96 32.76 7.34
C GLN A 38 8.82 31.60 7.82
N ILE A 39 8.25 30.85 8.76
CA ILE A 39 8.83 29.64 9.30
C ILE A 39 8.18 28.44 8.63
N THR A 40 8.99 27.57 8.06
CA THR A 40 8.61 26.23 7.62
C THR A 40 9.33 25.17 8.45
N ILE A 41 8.59 24.27 9.08
CA ILE A 41 9.13 23.14 9.84
C ILE A 41 8.74 21.84 9.14
N CYS A 42 9.74 21.07 8.72
CA CYS A 42 9.54 19.72 8.20
C CYS A 42 10.00 18.71 9.25
N SER A 43 9.09 17.86 9.70
CA SER A 43 9.34 16.93 10.80
C SER A 43 8.88 15.51 10.50
N ARG A 44 9.52 14.55 11.16
CA ARG A 44 9.09 13.15 11.22
C ARG A 44 8.62 12.84 12.63
N VAL A 45 7.39 12.34 12.74
CA VAL A 45 6.69 12.15 14.01
C VAL A 45 6.28 10.68 14.12
N LEU A 46 6.45 10.08 15.29
CA LEU A 46 5.88 8.75 15.54
C LEU A 46 4.35 8.88 15.50
N VAL A 47 3.67 7.95 14.84
CA VAL A 47 2.22 8.07 14.63
C VAL A 47 1.45 8.17 15.96
N LYS A 48 1.92 7.49 17.01
CA LYS A 48 1.37 7.56 18.37
C LYS A 48 1.49 8.96 19.03
N ASP A 49 2.39 9.80 18.54
CA ASP A 49 2.70 11.12 19.10
C ASP A 49 2.07 12.26 18.27
N VAL A 50 1.37 11.93 17.18
CA VAL A 50 0.61 12.91 16.38
C VAL A 50 -0.50 13.51 17.26
N PRO A 51 -0.60 14.85 17.39
CA PRO A 51 -1.63 15.50 18.20
C PRO A 51 -3.03 15.24 17.61
N GLU A 52 -4.08 15.23 18.43
CA GLU A 52 -5.46 14.93 17.98
C GLU A 52 -6.35 16.17 17.84
N ASN A 53 -5.86 17.34 18.22
CA ASN A 53 -6.59 18.60 18.25
C ASN A 53 -6.19 19.59 17.15
N ILE A 54 -5.56 19.14 16.06
CA ILE A 54 -5.34 20.01 14.89
C ILE A 54 -6.70 20.34 14.25
N TRP A 55 -6.98 21.64 14.08
CA TRP A 55 -8.19 22.13 13.42
C TRP A 55 -8.25 21.71 11.94
N MET A 56 -9.45 21.49 11.41
CA MET A 56 -9.65 20.93 10.06
C MET A 56 -10.40 21.87 9.12
N ASP A 57 -10.87 23.00 9.63
CA ASP A 57 -11.72 23.97 8.96
C ASP A 57 -11.07 24.54 7.69
N THR A 58 -9.74 24.56 7.62
CA THR A 58 -8.94 25.02 6.48
C THR A 58 -8.73 23.97 5.39
N ASN A 59 -9.12 22.71 5.60
CA ASN A 59 -8.91 21.67 4.59
C ASN A 59 -10.01 21.75 3.52
N PRO A 60 -9.67 21.92 2.23
CA PRO A 60 -10.67 22.10 1.17
C PRO A 60 -11.41 20.81 0.77
N ARG A 61 -11.02 19.63 1.28
CA ARG A 61 -11.63 18.34 0.94
C ARG A 61 -12.37 17.74 2.13
N GLU A 62 -13.55 17.19 1.88
CA GLU A 62 -14.21 16.31 2.86
C GLU A 62 -13.46 14.97 3.00
N GLN A 63 -13.29 14.50 4.23
CA GLN A 63 -12.64 13.20 4.48
C GLN A 63 -13.64 12.05 4.36
N ASN A 64 -13.82 11.52 3.15
CA ASN A 64 -14.55 10.27 2.96
C ASN A 64 -13.66 9.04 3.22
N PHE A 65 -13.94 8.32 4.31
CA PHE A 65 -13.21 7.13 4.73
C PHE A 65 -13.54 5.87 3.93
N ASN A 66 -14.61 5.88 3.13
CA ASN A 66 -15.01 4.73 2.31
C ASN A 66 -14.21 4.64 1.01
N THR A 67 -13.42 5.66 0.68
CA THR A 67 -12.60 5.67 -0.55
C THR A 67 -11.47 4.64 -0.48
N ASN A 68 -11.08 4.09 -1.63
CA ASN A 68 -9.93 3.18 -1.74
C ASN A 68 -8.63 3.79 -1.22
N VAL A 69 -8.44 5.10 -1.42
CA VAL A 69 -7.28 5.81 -0.90
C VAL A 69 -7.27 5.76 0.62
N ALA A 70 -8.40 6.07 1.28
CA ALA A 70 -8.51 6.01 2.73
C ALA A 70 -8.26 4.58 3.26
N LYS A 71 -8.86 3.56 2.65
CA LYS A 71 -8.64 2.15 3.02
C LYS A 71 -7.17 1.74 2.87
N LYS A 72 -6.50 2.12 1.77
CA LYS A 72 -5.06 1.83 1.55
C LYS A 72 -4.17 2.52 2.59
N ILE A 73 -4.48 3.77 2.97
CA ILE A 73 -3.75 4.48 4.03
C ILE A 73 -3.93 3.73 5.36
N GLU A 74 -5.15 3.38 5.72
CA GLU A 74 -5.48 2.63 6.95
C GLU A 74 -4.80 1.25 6.99
N ASP A 75 -4.78 0.52 5.88
CA ASP A 75 -4.07 -0.76 5.78
C ASP A 75 -2.55 -0.59 5.90
N SER A 76 -1.97 0.42 5.26
CA SER A 76 -0.54 0.70 5.39
C SER A 76 -0.13 1.06 6.84
N LEU A 77 -1.07 1.63 7.59
CA LEU A 77 -0.91 1.99 9.00
C LEU A 77 -1.03 0.75 9.91
N LEU A 78 -2.08 -0.06 9.73
CA LEU A 78 -2.47 -1.11 10.66
C LEU A 78 -2.00 -2.52 10.28
N CYS A 79 -1.90 -2.80 8.99
CA CYS A 79 -1.69 -4.15 8.46
C CYS A 79 -0.25 -4.40 8.00
N SER A 80 0.62 -3.39 8.03
CA SER A 80 2.02 -3.52 7.65
C SER A 80 2.94 -3.41 8.86
N SER A 81 3.88 -4.34 9.02
CA SER A 81 4.91 -4.25 10.06
C SER A 81 6.14 -3.40 9.65
N THR A 82 6.20 -2.94 8.40
CA THR A 82 7.34 -2.16 7.88
C THR A 82 7.20 -0.69 8.24
N ASP A 83 8.25 -0.05 8.76
CA ASP A 83 8.25 1.39 9.01
C ASP A 83 8.53 2.21 7.73
N ASN A 84 7.56 2.21 6.82
CA ASN A 84 7.58 2.97 5.57
C ASN A 84 6.32 3.83 5.37
N PHE A 85 5.48 3.98 6.40
CA PHE A 85 4.23 4.73 6.30
C PHE A 85 4.47 6.18 5.85
N HIS A 86 5.49 6.84 6.38
CA HIS A 86 5.94 8.18 5.97
C HIS A 86 6.43 8.28 4.51
N LEU A 87 6.71 7.16 3.84
CA LEU A 87 7.12 7.11 2.43
C LEU A 87 5.93 6.86 1.50
N LEU A 88 4.91 6.18 2.00
CA LEU A 88 3.69 5.83 1.25
C LEU A 88 2.63 6.92 1.29
N ASN A 89 2.82 7.94 2.15
CA ASN A 89 1.89 9.04 2.34
C ASN A 89 2.60 10.37 2.12
N ARG A 90 1.89 11.36 1.56
CA ARG A 90 2.39 12.73 1.39
C ARG A 90 2.62 13.47 2.72
N GLY A 91 2.14 12.93 3.83
CA GLY A 91 2.24 13.53 5.15
C GLY A 91 1.02 14.40 5.48
N ILE A 92 1.22 15.32 6.42
CA ILE A 92 0.22 16.25 6.93
C ILE A 92 0.80 17.66 6.80
N LEU A 93 0.06 18.57 6.16
CA LEU A 93 0.44 19.98 6.04
C LEU A 93 -0.45 20.83 6.94
N ILE A 94 0.18 21.69 7.75
CA ILE A 94 -0.49 22.54 8.74
C ILE A 94 -0.12 24.00 8.48
N SER A 95 -1.13 24.85 8.37
CA SER A 95 -0.99 26.31 8.49
C SER A 95 -1.06 26.70 9.97
N ALA A 96 -0.13 27.52 10.45
CA ALA A 96 -0.06 27.97 11.83
C ALA A 96 0.28 29.46 11.95
N HIS A 97 -0.19 30.11 13.02
CA HIS A 97 0.14 31.51 13.30
C HIS A 97 1.63 31.61 13.67
N HIS A 98 2.13 30.67 14.45
CA HIS A 98 3.55 30.58 14.75
C HIS A 98 3.94 29.12 15.00
N ALA A 99 5.22 28.81 14.78
CA ALA A 99 5.78 27.51 15.07
C ALA A 99 7.24 27.62 15.48
N ARG A 100 7.68 26.76 16.41
CA ARG A 100 9.08 26.68 16.81
C ARG A 100 9.46 25.27 17.23
N VAL A 101 10.75 24.98 17.11
CA VAL A 101 11.36 23.77 17.65
C VAL A 101 11.94 24.09 19.02
N ILE A 102 11.68 23.25 20.00
CA ILE A 102 12.30 23.33 21.33
C ILE A 102 12.99 22.00 21.65
N THR A 103 14.01 22.06 22.48
CA THR A 103 14.68 20.88 23.01
C THR A 103 14.47 20.82 24.52
N ARG A 104 14.02 19.67 25.04
CA ARG A 104 13.87 19.39 26.48
C ARG A 104 14.47 18.01 26.75
N ASP A 105 15.37 17.92 27.72
CA ASP A 105 16.00 16.65 28.12
C ASP A 105 16.55 15.84 26.92
N GLU A 106 17.26 16.53 26.02
CA GLU A 106 17.81 15.97 24.76
C GLU A 106 16.78 15.54 23.70
N GLU A 107 15.48 15.59 24.00
CA GLU A 107 14.40 15.33 23.06
C GLU A 107 13.93 16.62 22.36
N LYS A 108 13.56 16.51 21.08
CA LYS A 108 13.05 17.63 20.28
C LYS A 108 11.53 17.61 20.24
N PHE A 109 10.93 18.78 20.39
CA PHE A 109 9.51 19.01 20.26
C PHE A 109 9.23 20.12 19.26
N VAL A 110 8.10 20.01 18.59
CA VAL A 110 7.55 21.10 17.80
C VAL A 110 6.39 21.71 18.59
N GLU A 111 6.43 23.03 18.77
CA GLU A 111 5.31 23.82 19.29
C GLU A 111 4.68 24.59 18.15
N ILE A 112 3.37 24.45 17.97
CA ILE A 112 2.56 25.23 17.03
C ILE A 112 1.53 26.06 17.79
N TYR A 113 1.23 27.23 17.24
CA TYR A 113 0.29 28.20 17.79
C TYR A 113 -0.78 28.48 16.72
N LEU A 114 -2.04 28.20 17.04
CA LEU A 114 -3.19 28.41 16.16
C LEU A 114 -4.04 29.55 16.73
N LYS A 115 -4.46 30.50 15.88
CA LYS A 115 -5.15 31.72 16.33
C LYS A 115 -6.55 31.86 15.73
N ASP A 116 -6.63 31.69 14.42
CA ASP A 116 -7.85 31.83 13.63
C ASP A 116 -8.14 30.51 12.88
N LYS A 117 -9.33 29.94 13.09
CA LYS A 117 -9.76 28.68 12.47
C LYS A 117 -9.98 28.79 10.96
N SER A 118 -10.22 29.99 10.44
CA SER A 118 -10.45 30.18 9.01
C SER A 118 -9.17 30.04 8.17
N VAL A 119 -7.99 30.19 8.79
CA VAL A 119 -6.69 30.20 8.07
C VAL A 119 -5.62 29.30 8.70
N HIS A 120 -5.82 28.81 9.93
CA HIS A 120 -4.91 27.86 10.58
C HIS A 120 -5.54 26.50 10.81
N GLY A 121 -4.72 25.46 10.70
CA GLY A 121 -5.16 24.08 10.79
C GLY A 121 -4.58 23.23 9.67
N ASN A 122 -5.17 22.06 9.47
CA ASN A 122 -4.82 21.15 8.41
C ASN A 122 -5.24 21.71 7.05
N ILE A 123 -4.30 21.81 6.12
CA ILE A 123 -4.58 22.29 4.75
C ILE A 123 -4.40 21.19 3.70
N ASP A 124 -3.60 20.15 3.99
CA ASP A 124 -3.48 18.93 3.17
C ASP A 124 -3.16 17.71 4.05
N GLY A 125 -3.44 16.51 3.55
CA GLY A 125 -3.22 15.25 4.28
C GLY A 125 -4.30 14.93 5.31
N GLY A 126 -5.50 15.50 5.19
CA GLY A 126 -6.60 15.34 6.14
C GLY A 126 -7.04 13.88 6.36
N HIS A 127 -7.07 13.06 5.30
CA HIS A 127 -7.33 11.61 5.43
C HIS A 127 -6.28 10.91 6.29
N THR A 128 -4.99 11.16 6.00
CA THR A 128 -3.86 10.61 6.78
C THR A 128 -4.01 10.98 8.25
N TYR A 129 -4.25 12.25 8.54
CA TYR A 129 -4.43 12.75 9.90
C TYR A 129 -5.60 12.06 10.62
N ARG A 130 -6.80 12.07 10.03
CA ARG A 130 -7.99 11.46 10.64
C ARG A 130 -7.85 9.95 10.85
N ILE A 131 -7.28 9.22 9.87
CA ILE A 131 -7.04 7.78 9.98
C ILE A 131 -6.09 7.47 11.14
N ILE A 132 -5.03 8.27 11.30
CA ILE A 132 -4.12 8.15 12.45
C ILE A 132 -4.87 8.35 13.76
N CYS A 133 -5.62 9.44 13.91
CA CYS A 133 -6.35 9.77 15.14
C CYS A 133 -7.37 8.68 15.49
N ASN A 134 -8.16 8.22 14.51
CA ASN A 134 -9.22 7.24 14.72
C ASN A 134 -8.67 5.85 15.12
N ASN A 135 -7.45 5.52 14.68
CA ASN A 135 -6.88 4.19 14.84
C ASN A 135 -5.73 4.13 15.84
N LYS A 136 -5.43 5.21 16.57
CA LYS A 136 -4.23 5.33 17.41
C LYS A 136 -4.03 4.18 18.39
N ASN A 137 -5.13 3.70 18.99
CA ASN A 137 -5.16 2.58 19.93
C ASN A 137 -4.99 1.19 19.28
N LEU A 138 -5.15 1.09 17.96
CA LEU A 138 -5.04 -0.15 17.19
C LEU A 138 -3.65 -0.31 16.54
N ILE A 139 -2.80 0.73 16.59
CA ILE A 139 -1.46 0.70 16.00
C ILE A 139 -0.54 -0.13 16.89
N THR A 140 -0.13 -1.29 16.39
CA THR A 140 0.76 -2.22 17.10
C THR A 140 2.21 -2.13 16.64
N PHE A 141 2.49 -1.41 15.55
CA PHE A 141 3.82 -1.28 14.96
C PHE A 141 4.37 0.14 15.12
N THR A 142 5.69 0.27 15.30
CA THR A 142 6.37 1.56 15.26
C THR A 142 6.30 2.12 13.84
N LYS A 143 5.54 3.21 13.67
CA LYS A 143 5.34 3.91 12.40
C LYS A 143 5.66 5.37 12.56
N ARG A 144 6.13 5.99 11.48
CA ARG A 144 6.35 7.44 11.37
C ARG A 144 5.49 8.07 10.29
N VAL A 145 5.14 9.34 10.45
CA VAL A 145 4.49 10.20 9.45
C VAL A 145 5.26 11.52 9.32
N ASN A 146 5.27 12.12 8.13
CA ASN A 146 5.86 13.44 7.94
C ASN A 146 4.80 14.52 8.27
N ILE A 147 5.18 15.52 9.05
CA ILE A 147 4.36 16.71 9.33
C ILE A 147 5.14 17.95 8.90
N GLU A 148 4.54 18.74 8.02
CA GLU A 148 5.03 20.02 7.55
C GLU A 148 4.16 21.13 8.13
N ILE A 149 4.79 22.16 8.70
CA ILE A 149 4.12 23.31 9.29
C ILE A 149 4.64 24.56 8.60
N MET A 150 3.74 25.41 8.14
CA MET A 150 4.06 26.68 7.50
C MET A 150 3.34 27.82 8.22
N THR A 151 4.02 28.96 8.33
CA THR A 151 3.51 30.20 8.91
C THR A 151 3.62 31.31 7.85
N GLY A 152 2.80 32.36 7.96
CA GLY A 152 2.84 33.46 6.98
C GLY A 152 2.30 33.06 5.60
N ILE A 153 1.36 32.11 5.55
CA ILE A 153 0.71 31.64 4.31
C ILE A 153 -0.79 31.96 4.27
N GLU A 154 -1.30 32.71 5.23
CA GLU A 154 -2.72 32.98 5.44
C GLU A 154 -3.39 33.61 4.21
N GLU A 155 -2.65 34.38 3.41
CA GLU A 155 -3.17 35.04 2.20
C GLU A 155 -3.29 34.11 0.97
N PHE A 156 -2.60 32.96 0.96
CA PHE A 156 -2.51 32.09 -0.23
C PHE A 156 -2.56 30.58 0.08
N TYR A 157 -2.96 30.20 1.30
CA TYR A 157 -2.99 28.77 1.70
C TYR A 157 -3.95 27.95 0.81
N GLU A 158 -5.02 28.55 0.28
CA GLU A 158 -5.96 27.91 -0.65
C GLU A 158 -5.29 27.54 -1.98
N ASP A 159 -4.52 28.46 -2.56
CA ASP A 159 -3.75 28.23 -3.79
C ASP A 159 -2.68 27.15 -3.58
N LEU A 160 -2.00 27.19 -2.42
CA LEU A 160 -1.03 26.16 -2.03
C LEU A 160 -1.70 24.78 -1.92
N ALA A 161 -2.87 24.70 -1.28
CA ALA A 161 -3.64 23.48 -1.18
C ALA A 161 -4.09 22.98 -2.57
N ALA A 162 -4.54 23.87 -3.45
CA ALA A 162 -4.92 23.54 -4.82
C ALA A 162 -3.73 23.02 -5.65
N ALA A 163 -2.58 23.70 -5.60
CA ALA A 163 -1.38 23.32 -6.35
C ALA A 163 -0.82 21.95 -5.92
N ARG A 164 -0.89 21.61 -4.63
CA ARG A 164 -0.53 20.26 -4.16
C ARG A 164 -1.49 19.19 -4.69
N ASN A 165 -2.71 19.56 -5.04
CA ASN A 165 -3.78 18.66 -5.45
C ASN A 165 -3.90 18.45 -6.97
N THR A 166 -3.37 19.35 -7.81
CA THR A 166 -3.51 19.30 -9.28
C THR A 166 -2.64 18.26 -9.98
N SER A 167 -1.69 17.60 -9.30
CA SER A 167 -0.88 16.52 -9.88
C SER A 167 -1.70 15.29 -10.35
N VAL A 168 -2.99 15.22 -9.98
CA VAL A 168 -3.93 14.12 -10.32
C VAL A 168 -4.58 14.31 -11.70
N GLN A 169 -4.87 15.56 -12.13
CA GLN A 169 -5.67 15.83 -13.34
C GLN A 169 -5.04 15.34 -14.67
N VAL A 170 -3.71 15.24 -14.74
CA VAL A 170 -3.01 14.72 -15.94
C VAL A 170 -3.07 13.20 -16.00
N GLN A 171 -3.16 12.51 -14.85
CA GLN A 171 -3.30 11.06 -14.79
C GLN A 171 -4.70 10.61 -15.25
N ASP A 172 -5.75 11.37 -14.92
CA ASP A 172 -7.15 11.08 -15.28
C ASP A 172 -7.38 10.84 -16.78
N LYS A 173 -6.69 11.61 -17.64
CA LYS A 173 -6.77 11.45 -19.11
C LYS A 173 -6.13 10.14 -19.60
N SER A 174 -4.97 9.78 -19.07
CA SER A 174 -4.30 8.51 -19.39
C SER A 174 -5.07 7.30 -18.85
N ILE A 175 -5.79 7.47 -17.75
CA ILE A 175 -6.64 6.44 -17.14
C ILE A 175 -7.90 6.18 -17.96
N ALA A 176 -8.52 7.20 -18.56
CA ALA A 176 -9.65 7.01 -19.46
C ALA A 176 -9.29 6.19 -20.71
N GLU A 177 -8.09 6.36 -21.27
CA GLU A 177 -7.58 5.53 -22.36
C GLU A 177 -7.27 4.09 -21.91
N LEU A 178 -6.71 3.93 -20.70
CA LEU A 178 -6.50 2.62 -20.06
C LEU A 178 -7.82 1.85 -19.86
N GLN A 179 -8.89 2.55 -19.46
CA GLN A 179 -10.20 1.94 -19.20
C GLN A 179 -10.79 1.20 -20.40
N ASN A 180 -10.57 1.71 -21.61
CA ASN A 180 -11.04 1.08 -22.84
C ASN A 180 -10.25 -0.20 -23.19
N LYS A 181 -9.04 -0.37 -22.63
CA LYS A 181 -8.17 -1.52 -22.90
C LYS A 181 -8.42 -2.70 -21.95
N PHE A 182 -9.17 -2.51 -20.86
CA PHE A 182 -9.45 -3.59 -19.89
C PHE A 182 -10.58 -4.56 -20.27
N GLY A 183 -11.14 -4.47 -21.48
CA GLY A 183 -12.23 -5.33 -21.95
C GLY A 183 -11.93 -6.83 -21.78
N ILE A 184 -10.72 -7.25 -22.14
CA ILE A 184 -10.26 -8.65 -22.02
C ILE A 184 -10.42 -9.19 -20.59
N ILE A 185 -10.08 -8.37 -19.59
CA ILE A 185 -10.15 -8.73 -18.17
C ILE A 185 -11.60 -8.69 -17.68
N LYS A 186 -12.38 -7.70 -18.13
CA LYS A 186 -13.79 -7.58 -17.75
C LYS A 186 -14.59 -8.78 -18.23
N ASP A 187 -14.41 -9.17 -19.48
CA ASP A 187 -15.13 -10.30 -20.09
C ASP A 187 -14.77 -11.62 -19.38
N ALA A 188 -13.50 -11.81 -19.05
CA ALA A 188 -13.03 -13.05 -18.40
C ALA A 188 -13.46 -13.19 -16.94
N LEU A 189 -13.75 -12.09 -16.25
CA LEU A 189 -14.10 -12.07 -14.82
C LEU A 189 -15.59 -11.74 -14.58
N LEU A 190 -16.40 -11.62 -15.63
CA LEU A 190 -17.79 -11.15 -15.54
C LEU A 190 -18.66 -11.98 -14.58
N GLU A 191 -18.43 -13.30 -14.53
CA GLU A 191 -19.18 -14.23 -13.69
C GLU A 191 -18.58 -14.40 -12.28
N GLU A 192 -17.46 -13.74 -11.99
CA GLU A 192 -16.78 -13.86 -10.72
C GLU A 192 -17.48 -13.05 -9.61
N PRO A 193 -17.55 -13.56 -8.37
CA PRO A 193 -18.32 -12.93 -7.30
C PRO A 193 -17.76 -11.58 -6.83
N TYR A 194 -16.51 -11.29 -7.17
CA TYR A 194 -15.81 -10.03 -6.86
C TYR A 194 -15.74 -9.06 -8.04
N TYR A 195 -16.39 -9.37 -9.19
CA TYR A 195 -16.34 -8.54 -10.40
C TYR A 195 -16.70 -7.08 -10.16
N GLU A 196 -17.83 -6.83 -9.48
CA GLU A 196 -18.31 -5.48 -9.14
C GLU A 196 -17.40 -4.77 -8.12
N ASN A 197 -16.54 -5.50 -7.42
CA ASN A 197 -15.58 -4.94 -6.47
C ASN A 197 -14.25 -4.52 -7.14
N ILE A 198 -14.13 -4.67 -8.47
CA ILE A 198 -12.93 -4.26 -9.21
C ILE A 198 -13.02 -2.78 -9.61
N ALA A 199 -12.08 -1.99 -9.09
CA ALA A 199 -11.87 -0.61 -9.46
C ALA A 199 -11.06 -0.48 -10.75
N TYR A 200 -11.75 -0.24 -11.86
CA TYR A 200 -11.16 0.06 -13.17
C TYR A 200 -10.82 1.54 -13.37
N LYS A 201 -11.20 2.42 -12.45
CA LYS A 201 -11.00 3.88 -12.53
C LYS A 201 -10.42 4.42 -11.22
N GLU A 202 -9.68 5.52 -11.29
CA GLU A 202 -9.38 6.28 -10.07
C GLU A 202 -10.69 6.78 -9.45
N ASN A 203 -10.81 6.66 -8.13
CA ASN A 203 -12.01 6.99 -7.33
C ASN A 203 -13.26 6.12 -7.56
N SER A 204 -13.20 4.97 -8.24
CA SER A 204 -14.31 4.01 -8.21
C SER A 204 -14.44 3.31 -6.85
N GLU A 205 -15.64 2.85 -6.51
CA GLU A 205 -15.97 2.33 -5.17
C GLU A 205 -15.42 0.93 -4.86
N GLY A 206 -14.97 0.16 -5.87
CA GLY A 206 -14.48 -1.21 -5.70
C GLY A 206 -13.12 -1.31 -5.00
N GLU A 207 -12.95 -2.23 -4.06
CA GLU A 207 -11.73 -2.37 -3.25
C GLU A 207 -10.52 -2.94 -4.00
N ILE A 208 -10.77 -3.65 -5.11
CA ILE A 208 -9.73 -4.35 -5.88
C ILE A 208 -9.25 -3.45 -7.02
N ASP A 209 -8.07 -2.89 -6.87
CA ASP A 209 -7.46 -2.08 -7.92
C ASP A 209 -7.17 -2.95 -9.17
N VAL A 210 -7.57 -2.52 -10.37
CA VAL A 210 -7.28 -3.27 -11.61
C VAL A 210 -5.77 -3.50 -11.82
N SER A 211 -4.91 -2.63 -11.26
CA SER A 211 -3.45 -2.85 -11.31
C SER A 211 -2.99 -4.04 -10.45
N ASP A 212 -3.75 -4.41 -9.41
CA ASP A 212 -3.53 -5.66 -8.65
C ASP A 212 -3.91 -6.89 -9.48
N ILE A 213 -5.04 -6.83 -10.20
CA ILE A 213 -5.46 -7.87 -11.15
C ILE A 213 -4.36 -8.10 -12.19
N ILE A 214 -3.91 -7.02 -12.85
CA ILE A 214 -2.86 -7.09 -13.87
C ILE A 214 -1.55 -7.61 -13.31
N ALA A 215 -1.15 -7.20 -12.10
CA ALA A 215 0.07 -7.70 -11.47
C ALA A 215 0.03 -9.22 -11.24
N ILE A 216 -1.14 -9.75 -10.85
CA ILE A 216 -1.35 -11.19 -10.67
C ILE A 216 -1.32 -11.91 -12.02
N LEU A 217 -2.10 -11.46 -13.01
CA LEU A 217 -2.11 -12.06 -14.36
C LEU A 217 -0.73 -12.02 -15.02
N THR A 218 0.04 -10.96 -14.79
CA THR A 218 1.44 -10.85 -15.28
C THR A 218 2.29 -12.03 -14.80
N MET A 219 2.04 -12.59 -13.61
CA MET A 219 2.80 -13.74 -13.12
C MET A 219 2.60 -15.00 -13.96
N PHE A 220 1.47 -15.09 -14.69
CA PHE A 220 1.10 -16.24 -15.51
C PHE A 220 1.37 -16.02 -17.00
N ASN A 221 1.95 -14.88 -17.39
CA ASN A 221 2.31 -14.59 -18.78
C ASN A 221 3.55 -15.41 -19.18
N ILE A 222 3.31 -16.63 -19.69
CA ILE A 222 4.37 -17.58 -20.05
C ILE A 222 5.23 -17.12 -21.24
N ASP A 223 4.70 -16.26 -22.12
CA ASP A 223 5.48 -15.62 -23.20
C ASP A 223 6.63 -14.79 -22.64
N ARG A 224 6.39 -14.06 -21.55
CA ARG A 224 7.38 -13.19 -20.91
C ARG A 224 8.22 -13.92 -19.87
N PHE A 225 7.66 -14.93 -19.23
CA PHE A 225 8.22 -15.63 -18.07
C PHE A 225 8.21 -17.15 -18.27
N GLY A 226 9.12 -17.62 -19.12
CA GLY A 226 9.40 -19.05 -19.26
C GLY A 226 10.08 -19.64 -18.00
N ASP A 227 10.74 -20.78 -18.18
CA ASP A 227 11.33 -21.53 -17.07
C ASP A 227 12.38 -20.73 -16.28
N LYS A 228 13.25 -19.99 -16.98
CA LYS A 228 14.44 -19.35 -16.40
C LYS A 228 14.24 -17.89 -15.98
N LYS A 229 13.07 -17.31 -16.25
CA LYS A 229 12.79 -15.89 -16.02
C LYS A 229 11.55 -15.75 -15.16
N HIS A 230 11.72 -15.21 -13.96
CA HIS A 230 10.64 -15.14 -12.97
C HIS A 230 9.96 -13.75 -12.92
N PRO A 231 8.65 -13.71 -12.64
CA PRO A 231 7.86 -12.48 -12.64
C PRO A 231 8.00 -11.66 -11.35
N ILE A 232 9.24 -11.40 -10.89
CA ILE A 232 9.47 -10.52 -9.72
C ILE A 232 8.86 -9.13 -9.94
N ILE A 233 8.75 -8.70 -11.20
CA ILE A 233 8.15 -7.41 -11.53
C ILE A 233 6.72 -7.25 -11.01
N SER A 234 5.95 -8.34 -10.95
CA SER A 234 4.61 -8.37 -10.35
C SER A 234 4.61 -7.93 -8.89
N TYR A 235 5.67 -8.26 -8.15
CA TYR A 235 5.86 -7.79 -6.78
C TYR A 235 6.43 -6.36 -6.73
N ASN A 236 7.37 -6.04 -7.62
CA ASN A 236 8.15 -4.79 -7.54
C ASN A 236 7.43 -3.55 -8.06
N SER A 237 6.64 -3.67 -9.12
CA SER A 237 6.07 -2.51 -9.80
C SER A 237 4.80 -2.85 -10.56
N LYS A 238 3.64 -2.56 -9.93
CA LYS A 238 2.34 -2.64 -10.60
C LYS A 238 2.28 -1.75 -11.84
N LYS A 239 2.88 -0.56 -11.78
CA LYS A 239 2.97 0.34 -12.94
C LYS A 239 3.64 -0.36 -14.11
N ARG A 240 4.77 -1.04 -13.89
CA ARG A 240 5.44 -1.77 -14.96
C ARG A 240 4.59 -2.92 -15.49
N CYS A 241 3.83 -3.62 -14.64
CA CYS A 241 2.88 -4.64 -15.10
C CYS A 241 1.80 -4.06 -16.01
N VAL A 242 1.25 -2.88 -15.67
CA VAL A 242 0.31 -2.16 -16.55
C VAL A 242 0.99 -1.77 -17.86
N ASP A 243 2.21 -1.24 -17.83
CA ASP A 243 2.94 -0.89 -19.05
C ASP A 243 3.17 -2.15 -19.93
N LEU A 244 3.53 -3.29 -19.34
CA LEU A 244 3.70 -4.57 -20.04
C LEU A 244 2.38 -5.10 -20.62
N TYR A 245 1.27 -4.96 -19.88
CA TYR A 245 -0.06 -5.29 -20.36
C TYR A 245 -0.42 -4.48 -21.61
N LEU A 246 -0.11 -3.18 -21.61
CA LEU A 246 -0.35 -2.33 -22.78
C LEU A 246 0.54 -2.69 -23.97
N GLU A 247 1.82 -2.98 -23.74
CA GLU A 247 2.71 -3.49 -24.78
C GLU A 247 2.14 -4.79 -25.40
N ASP A 248 1.62 -5.69 -24.57
CA ASP A 248 1.02 -6.95 -25.00
C ASP A 248 -0.33 -6.76 -25.71
N TYR A 249 -1.08 -5.73 -25.35
CA TYR A 249 -2.35 -5.37 -25.98
C TYR A 249 -2.20 -5.05 -27.47
N GLU A 250 -1.10 -4.38 -27.84
CA GLU A 250 -0.80 -4.03 -29.23
C GLU A 250 -0.43 -5.25 -30.11
N ARG A 251 -0.28 -6.45 -29.52
CA ARG A 251 0.02 -7.70 -30.25
C ARG A 251 -1.22 -8.33 -30.92
N GLY A 252 -2.40 -7.75 -30.75
CA GLY A 252 -3.64 -8.22 -31.40
C GLY A 252 -4.03 -9.64 -30.95
N THR A 253 -4.20 -10.57 -31.88
CA THR A 253 -4.58 -11.96 -31.58
C THR A 253 -3.51 -12.73 -30.83
N GLU A 254 -2.24 -12.33 -30.93
CA GLU A 254 -1.13 -12.91 -30.15
C GLU A 254 -0.99 -12.30 -28.76
N ASN A 255 -1.98 -11.53 -28.31
CA ASN A 255 -1.99 -10.98 -26.97
C ASN A 255 -2.11 -12.12 -25.94
N PRO A 256 -1.10 -12.35 -25.07
CA PRO A 256 -1.12 -13.43 -24.09
C PRO A 256 -2.30 -13.34 -23.11
N TYR A 257 -2.85 -12.14 -22.87
CA TYR A 257 -4.03 -11.98 -22.01
C TYR A 257 -5.32 -12.45 -22.69
N ILE A 258 -5.41 -12.44 -24.03
CA ILE A 258 -6.52 -13.08 -24.76
C ILE A 258 -6.40 -14.59 -24.59
N LYS A 259 -5.20 -15.14 -24.83
CA LYS A 259 -4.93 -16.57 -24.65
C LYS A 259 -5.21 -17.04 -23.22
N MET A 260 -4.99 -16.17 -22.22
CA MET A 260 -5.18 -16.46 -20.80
C MET A 260 -6.63 -16.36 -20.31
N GLN A 261 -7.57 -15.78 -21.07
CA GLN A 261 -8.95 -15.56 -20.61
C GLN A 261 -9.60 -16.80 -19.96
N PRO A 262 -9.46 -18.03 -20.52
CA PRO A 262 -10.07 -19.22 -19.92
C PRO A 262 -9.56 -19.56 -18.52
N LEU A 263 -8.38 -19.06 -18.12
CA LEU A 263 -7.76 -19.34 -16.83
C LEU A 263 -7.90 -18.21 -15.81
N MET A 264 -8.38 -17.02 -16.20
CA MET A 264 -8.31 -15.86 -15.31
C MET A 264 -9.11 -16.06 -14.02
N GLY A 265 -10.33 -16.59 -14.11
CA GLY A 265 -11.14 -16.96 -12.94
C GLY A 265 -10.42 -17.97 -12.03
N ASP A 266 -9.92 -19.07 -12.61
CA ASP A 266 -9.17 -20.11 -11.90
C ASP A 266 -7.91 -19.58 -11.20
N ILE A 267 -7.21 -18.62 -11.82
CA ILE A 267 -6.03 -17.97 -11.23
C ILE A 267 -6.41 -17.25 -9.94
N PHE A 268 -7.51 -16.49 -9.95
CA PHE A 268 -7.95 -15.78 -8.74
C PHE A 268 -8.58 -16.71 -7.70
N ALA A 269 -9.24 -17.79 -8.13
CA ALA A 269 -9.66 -18.87 -7.24
C ALA A 269 -8.45 -19.52 -6.52
N LEU A 270 -7.35 -19.73 -7.24
CA LEU A 270 -6.09 -20.20 -6.65
C LEU A 270 -5.51 -19.18 -5.66
N VAL A 271 -5.53 -17.88 -5.99
CA VAL A 271 -5.05 -16.82 -5.07
C VAL A 271 -5.85 -16.85 -3.77
N ASP A 272 -7.18 -16.81 -3.85
CA ASP A 272 -8.06 -16.88 -2.67
C ASP A 272 -7.82 -18.17 -1.87
N TYR A 273 -7.69 -19.32 -2.55
CA TYR A 273 -7.44 -20.60 -1.90
C TYR A 273 -6.12 -20.62 -1.13
N ILE A 274 -5.04 -20.12 -1.74
CA ILE A 274 -3.72 -20.01 -1.09
C ILE A 274 -3.81 -19.08 0.12
N GLU A 275 -4.35 -17.88 -0.03
CA GLU A 275 -4.49 -16.90 1.06
C GLU A 275 -5.29 -17.46 2.24
N THR A 276 -6.36 -18.21 1.95
CA THR A 276 -7.22 -18.83 2.96
C THR A 276 -6.52 -19.98 3.69
N ASN A 277 -5.76 -20.80 2.96
CA ASN A 277 -5.21 -22.06 3.50
C ASN A 277 -3.74 -21.99 3.92
N ILE A 278 -3.04 -20.88 3.69
CA ILE A 278 -1.60 -20.74 3.97
C ILE A 278 -1.25 -21.08 5.42
N ALA A 279 -2.04 -20.62 6.38
CA ALA A 279 -1.80 -20.89 7.80
C ALA A 279 -1.98 -22.37 8.14
N LYS A 280 -3.06 -22.99 7.64
CA LYS A 280 -3.34 -24.42 7.82
C LYS A 280 -2.23 -25.28 7.21
N ALA A 281 -1.79 -24.95 6.01
CA ALA A 281 -0.74 -25.69 5.30
C ALA A 281 0.61 -25.56 6.02
N TYR A 282 0.99 -24.38 6.51
CA TYR A 282 2.22 -24.22 7.28
C TYR A 282 2.15 -24.91 8.65
N ASN A 283 1.03 -24.83 9.36
CA ASN A 283 0.92 -25.44 10.69
C ASN A 283 1.02 -26.97 10.65
N LYS A 284 0.69 -27.62 9.52
CA LYS A 284 0.92 -29.06 9.31
C LYS A 284 2.40 -29.46 9.38
N THR A 285 3.34 -28.53 9.18
CA THR A 285 4.79 -28.79 9.30
C THR A 285 5.31 -28.71 10.74
N GLY A 286 4.42 -28.45 11.71
CA GLY A 286 4.78 -28.22 13.11
C GLY A 286 5.07 -26.74 13.43
N GLY A 287 4.95 -25.85 12.44
CA GLY A 287 5.09 -24.41 12.62
C GLY A 287 3.88 -23.72 13.25
N LYS A 288 4.03 -22.43 13.56
CA LYS A 288 2.93 -21.53 13.98
C LYS A 288 2.89 -20.32 13.06
N TYR A 289 2.01 -20.33 12.06
CA TYR A 289 1.97 -19.31 11.02
C TYR A 289 1.75 -17.89 11.56
N GLY A 290 0.84 -17.73 12.52
CA GLY A 290 0.58 -16.44 13.16
C GLY A 290 1.73 -15.86 13.98
N ALA A 291 2.75 -16.66 14.31
CA ALA A 291 3.94 -16.20 15.02
C ALA A 291 5.04 -15.69 14.06
N ILE A 292 4.84 -15.79 12.75
CA ILE A 292 5.81 -15.35 11.75
C ILE A 292 5.78 -13.84 11.65
N LYS A 293 6.94 -13.22 11.79
CA LYS A 293 7.08 -11.76 11.69
C LYS A 293 6.64 -11.27 10.30
N GLY A 294 5.71 -10.32 10.31
CA GLY A 294 5.07 -9.78 9.11
C GLY A 294 3.67 -10.32 8.86
N VAL A 295 3.30 -11.48 9.41
CA VAL A 295 1.92 -11.98 9.38
C VAL A 295 1.12 -11.25 10.45
N VAL A 296 -0.05 -10.71 10.07
CA VAL A 296 -0.96 -10.06 11.01
C VAL A 296 -2.12 -11.00 11.32
N CYS A 297 -2.38 -11.25 12.59
CA CYS A 297 -3.51 -12.07 13.03
C CYS A 297 -4.77 -11.21 13.18
N SER A 298 -5.91 -11.78 12.83
CA SER A 298 -7.21 -11.19 13.11
C SER A 298 -7.43 -11.06 14.61
N THR A 299 -8.26 -10.10 14.99
CA THR A 299 -8.70 -9.87 16.37
C THR A 299 -10.22 -9.88 16.44
N LYS A 300 -10.79 -9.80 17.64
CA LYS A 300 -12.25 -9.67 17.82
C LYS A 300 -12.85 -8.50 17.02
N ASN A 301 -12.07 -7.42 16.84
CA ASN A 301 -12.54 -6.18 16.22
C ASN A 301 -12.04 -5.99 14.77
N LYS A 302 -11.15 -6.86 14.27
CA LYS A 302 -10.58 -6.74 12.92
C LYS A 302 -10.35 -8.11 12.30
N LYS A 303 -11.10 -8.40 11.23
CA LYS A 303 -10.86 -9.51 10.31
C LYS A 303 -10.50 -8.95 8.93
N PHE A 304 -9.83 -9.75 8.11
CA PHE A 304 -9.36 -9.31 6.79
C PHE A 304 -10.30 -9.78 5.70
N ASP A 305 -10.59 -8.95 4.71
CA ASP A 305 -11.46 -9.32 3.60
C ASP A 305 -10.82 -10.34 2.66
N ARG A 306 -11.64 -11.26 2.15
CA ARG A 306 -11.26 -12.18 1.06
C ARG A 306 -11.60 -11.51 -0.27
N LEU A 307 -10.64 -10.75 -0.80
CA LEU A 307 -10.84 -9.90 -1.97
C LEU A 307 -11.32 -10.71 -3.20
N PHE A 308 -10.78 -11.91 -3.40
CA PHE A 308 -11.14 -12.78 -4.54
C PHE A 308 -12.09 -13.92 -4.16
N GLY A 309 -12.68 -13.87 -2.96
CA GLY A 309 -13.67 -14.83 -2.48
C GLY A 309 -15.10 -14.37 -2.65
N GLN A 310 -16.04 -15.08 -2.03
CA GLN A 310 -17.44 -14.61 -1.95
C GLN A 310 -17.54 -13.38 -1.04
N PRO A 311 -18.34 -12.36 -1.39
CA PRO A 311 -18.53 -11.15 -0.59
C PRO A 311 -18.84 -11.44 0.88
N GLY A 312 -18.19 -10.70 1.78
CA GLY A 312 -18.39 -10.80 3.23
C GLY A 312 -17.62 -11.92 3.92
N GLN A 313 -16.93 -12.79 3.17
CA GLN A 313 -16.03 -13.78 3.77
C GLN A 313 -14.74 -13.11 4.25
N LYS A 314 -14.20 -13.62 5.37
CA LYS A 314 -13.04 -13.02 6.05
C LYS A 314 -11.94 -14.04 6.32
N ASN A 315 -10.70 -13.59 6.27
CA ASN A 315 -9.50 -14.34 6.64
C ASN A 315 -9.07 -14.07 8.10
N GLU A 316 -8.50 -15.11 8.70
CA GLU A 316 -7.92 -15.05 10.05
C GLU A 316 -6.52 -14.42 10.07
N TYR A 317 -5.83 -14.42 8.93
CA TYR A 317 -4.48 -13.91 8.77
C TYR A 317 -4.43 -12.96 7.58
N ASN A 318 -3.63 -11.91 7.71
CA ASN A 318 -3.19 -11.09 6.59
C ASN A 318 -1.72 -11.39 6.34
N SER A 319 -1.45 -11.94 5.16
CA SER A 319 -0.12 -12.38 4.76
C SER A 319 0.53 -11.34 3.85
N PRO A 320 1.83 -11.02 4.06
CA PRO A 320 2.52 -10.12 3.17
C PRO A 320 2.51 -10.61 1.72
N LYS A 321 2.29 -9.70 0.76
CA LYS A 321 2.41 -10.02 -0.68
C LYS A 321 3.77 -10.61 -1.06
N GLY A 322 4.83 -10.24 -0.34
CA GLY A 322 6.16 -10.81 -0.53
C GLY A 322 6.28 -12.29 -0.15
N PHE A 323 5.29 -12.85 0.56
CA PHE A 323 5.16 -14.28 0.81
C PHE A 323 4.25 -14.95 -0.23
N LEU A 324 3.13 -14.30 -0.55
CA LEU A 324 2.10 -14.85 -1.43
C LEU A 324 2.54 -14.90 -2.90
N TYR A 325 3.09 -13.81 -3.43
CA TYR A 325 3.37 -13.67 -4.87
C TYR A 325 4.37 -14.71 -5.39
N PRO A 326 5.48 -15.03 -4.68
CA PRO A 326 6.36 -16.12 -5.10
C PRO A 326 5.67 -17.49 -5.16
N ILE A 327 4.74 -17.78 -4.25
CA ILE A 327 3.97 -19.05 -4.24
C ILE A 327 3.01 -19.05 -5.42
N ILE A 328 2.17 -18.01 -5.56
CA ILE A 328 1.17 -17.90 -6.64
C ILE A 328 1.85 -18.00 -8.00
N GLY A 329 2.91 -17.22 -8.22
CA GLY A 329 3.65 -17.21 -9.48
C GLY A 329 4.38 -18.52 -9.80
N ALA A 330 4.61 -19.41 -8.83
CA ALA A 330 5.20 -20.73 -9.09
C ALA A 330 4.27 -21.65 -9.89
N PHE A 331 2.95 -21.49 -9.72
CA PHE A 331 1.94 -22.30 -10.40
C PHE A 331 1.87 -22.05 -11.91
N ARG A 332 2.47 -20.97 -12.43
CA ARG A 332 2.63 -20.77 -13.88
C ARG A 332 3.37 -21.93 -14.57
N SER A 333 4.15 -22.73 -13.83
CA SER A 333 4.77 -23.96 -14.35
C SER A 333 3.75 -24.98 -14.88
N LEU A 334 2.52 -24.93 -14.34
CA LEU A 334 1.40 -25.77 -14.73
C LEU A 334 0.63 -25.22 -15.92
N ILE A 335 1.05 -24.14 -16.58
CA ILE A 335 0.37 -23.63 -17.78
C ILE A 335 1.02 -24.21 -19.05
N LYS A 336 0.18 -24.63 -20.01
CA LYS A 336 0.57 -24.88 -21.41
C LYS A 336 -0.35 -24.08 -22.33
N GLU A 337 0.11 -23.86 -23.56
CA GLU A 337 -0.75 -23.38 -24.65
C GLU A 337 -1.29 -24.60 -25.42
N GLU A 338 -2.59 -24.63 -25.67
CA GLU A 338 -3.31 -25.66 -26.43
C GLU A 338 -4.38 -24.95 -27.26
N ASP A 339 -4.41 -25.19 -28.58
CA ASP A 339 -5.36 -24.57 -29.51
C ASP A 339 -5.44 -23.03 -29.44
N GLY A 340 -4.30 -22.37 -29.20
CA GLY A 340 -4.19 -20.90 -29.15
C GLY A 340 -4.68 -20.28 -27.85
N VAL A 341 -5.04 -21.09 -26.84
CA VAL A 341 -5.40 -20.64 -25.50
C VAL A 341 -4.50 -21.28 -24.44
N MET A 342 -4.38 -20.62 -23.30
CA MET A 342 -3.66 -21.16 -22.15
C MET A 342 -4.59 -22.08 -21.35
N VAL A 343 -4.09 -23.23 -20.94
CA VAL A 343 -4.80 -24.20 -20.09
C VAL A 343 -3.90 -24.74 -18.99
N TRP A 344 -4.51 -25.19 -17.89
CA TRP A 344 -3.82 -25.89 -16.82
C TRP A 344 -3.43 -27.31 -17.26
N LYS A 345 -2.17 -27.69 -17.04
CA LYS A 345 -1.66 -29.07 -17.18
C LYS A 345 -2.14 -29.98 -16.06
N ASP A 346 -2.43 -29.39 -14.90
CA ASP A 346 -2.96 -30.06 -13.71
C ASP A 346 -3.76 -29.09 -12.85
N ASP A 347 -4.62 -29.62 -11.99
CA ASP A 347 -5.44 -28.83 -11.07
C ASP A 347 -4.55 -28.12 -10.03
N PRO A 348 -4.46 -26.78 -10.06
CA PRO A 348 -3.53 -26.05 -9.21
C PRO A 348 -3.93 -26.11 -7.72
N ILE A 349 -5.22 -26.28 -7.40
CA ILE A 349 -5.68 -26.40 -6.02
C ILE A 349 -5.21 -27.74 -5.43
N LYS A 350 -5.39 -28.84 -6.17
CA LYS A 350 -4.92 -30.17 -5.75
C LYS A 350 -3.41 -30.21 -5.58
N VAL A 351 -2.67 -29.58 -6.49
CA VAL A 351 -1.22 -29.47 -6.38
C VAL A 351 -0.85 -28.70 -5.11
N PHE A 352 -1.50 -27.56 -4.83
CA PHE A 352 -1.25 -26.80 -3.60
C PHE A 352 -1.58 -27.60 -2.32
N ASP A 353 -2.63 -28.42 -2.31
CA ASP A 353 -2.97 -29.25 -1.15
C ASP A 353 -1.86 -30.25 -0.79
N VAL A 354 -1.11 -30.72 -1.79
CA VAL A 354 0.01 -31.66 -1.60
C VAL A 354 1.29 -30.94 -1.24
N ILE A 355 1.75 -29.99 -2.07
CA ILE A 355 3.08 -29.37 -1.91
C ILE A 355 3.06 -28.02 -1.20
N GLY A 356 1.89 -27.45 -0.91
CA GLY A 356 1.73 -26.18 -0.20
C GLY A 356 2.55 -26.07 1.10
N PRO A 357 2.55 -27.07 2.00
CA PRO A 357 3.38 -27.05 3.20
C PRO A 357 4.89 -26.83 2.92
N GLN A 358 5.42 -27.44 1.86
CA GLN A 358 6.82 -27.28 1.42
C GLN A 358 7.07 -25.88 0.85
N LEU A 359 6.17 -25.39 -0.01
CA LEU A 359 6.29 -24.07 -0.62
C LEU A 359 6.31 -22.97 0.45
N ILE A 360 5.39 -23.05 1.41
CA ILE A 360 5.27 -22.05 2.46
C ILE A 360 6.48 -22.12 3.41
N SER A 361 6.96 -23.33 3.75
CA SER A 361 8.18 -23.47 4.56
C SER A 361 9.38 -22.81 3.90
N SER A 362 9.55 -22.98 2.58
CA SER A 362 10.62 -22.32 1.81
C SER A 362 10.53 -20.79 1.85
N VAL A 363 9.31 -20.22 1.79
CA VAL A 363 9.09 -18.78 1.95
C VAL A 363 9.48 -18.30 3.35
N VAL A 364 9.07 -19.04 4.38
CA VAL A 364 9.33 -18.67 5.78
C VAL A 364 10.83 -18.72 6.08
N ASP A 365 11.54 -19.73 5.59
CA ASP A 365 12.98 -19.84 5.77
C ASP A 365 13.74 -18.76 5.00
N ALA A 366 13.32 -18.45 3.77
CA ALA A 366 13.85 -17.31 3.02
C ALA A 366 13.61 -15.98 3.78
N SER A 367 12.44 -15.82 4.41
CA SER A 367 12.15 -14.63 5.21
C SER A 367 13.07 -14.52 6.42
N LYS A 368 13.30 -15.60 7.16
CA LYS A 368 14.23 -15.62 8.31
C LYS A 368 15.66 -15.27 7.88
N THR A 369 16.16 -15.88 6.81
CA THR A 369 17.51 -15.62 6.27
C THR A 369 17.67 -14.16 5.84
N LEU A 370 16.61 -13.54 5.33
CA LEU A 370 16.58 -12.13 4.93
C LEU A 370 16.19 -11.17 6.08
N GLY A 371 16.40 -11.59 7.33
CA GLY A 371 16.20 -10.74 8.51
C GLY A 371 14.74 -10.50 8.87
N ASN A 372 13.83 -11.42 8.51
CA ASN A 372 12.39 -11.32 8.68
C ASN A 372 11.79 -10.09 7.98
N ASN A 373 12.22 -9.85 6.74
CA ASN A 373 11.79 -8.73 5.92
C ASN A 373 10.97 -9.23 4.73
N PRO A 374 9.63 -9.17 4.79
CA PRO A 374 8.77 -9.64 3.70
C PRO A 374 9.03 -8.97 2.35
N ASN A 375 9.50 -7.71 2.35
CA ASN A 375 9.84 -7.00 1.12
C ASN A 375 11.15 -7.48 0.49
N ALA A 376 12.15 -7.82 1.31
CA ALA A 376 13.34 -8.50 0.80
C ALA A 376 12.98 -9.90 0.26
N THR A 377 12.10 -10.63 0.97
CA THR A 377 11.63 -11.96 0.55
C THR A 377 10.95 -11.93 -0.82
N GLY A 378 10.01 -11.03 -1.05
CA GLY A 378 9.33 -10.91 -2.34
C GLY A 378 10.24 -10.52 -3.51
N LYS A 379 11.39 -9.90 -3.22
CA LYS A 379 12.41 -9.49 -4.21
C LYS A 379 13.47 -10.56 -4.48
N PHE A 380 13.50 -11.64 -3.70
CA PHE A 380 14.58 -12.61 -3.76
C PHE A 380 14.37 -13.63 -4.89
N ILE A 381 15.07 -13.44 -6.02
CA ILE A 381 14.99 -14.31 -7.20
C ILE A 381 15.14 -15.81 -6.90
N GLY A 382 16.01 -16.18 -5.95
CA GLY A 382 16.25 -17.58 -5.59
C GLY A 382 15.02 -18.26 -4.97
N LEU A 383 14.15 -17.51 -4.29
CA LEU A 383 12.88 -18.05 -3.79
C LEU A 383 11.91 -18.35 -4.93
N TRP A 384 11.78 -17.44 -5.90
CA TRP A 384 10.90 -17.63 -7.05
C TRP A 384 11.31 -18.86 -7.90
N GLU A 385 12.62 -19.03 -8.13
CA GLU A 385 13.19 -20.19 -8.84
C GLU A 385 12.91 -21.50 -8.08
N ASN A 386 13.19 -21.53 -6.78
CA ASN A 386 12.98 -22.71 -5.95
C ASN A 386 11.50 -23.15 -5.96
N LEU A 387 10.57 -22.21 -5.71
CA LEU A 387 9.15 -22.53 -5.69
C LEU A 387 8.64 -22.97 -7.07
N TYR A 388 9.06 -22.30 -8.14
CA TYR A 388 8.71 -22.70 -9.50
C TYR A 388 9.19 -24.12 -9.82
N THR A 389 10.44 -24.42 -9.47
CA THR A 389 11.04 -25.74 -9.66
C THR A 389 10.29 -26.80 -8.85
N ALA A 390 9.91 -26.52 -7.61
CA ALA A 390 9.15 -27.46 -6.78
C ALA A 390 7.80 -27.84 -7.40
N VAL A 391 7.03 -26.86 -7.88
CA VAL A 391 5.74 -27.13 -8.56
C VAL A 391 5.95 -27.89 -9.87
N LYS A 392 6.96 -27.51 -10.65
CA LYS A 392 7.30 -28.18 -11.92
C LYS A 392 7.73 -29.63 -11.71
N LEU A 393 8.58 -29.89 -10.71
CA LEU A 393 9.05 -31.24 -10.38
C LEU A 393 7.89 -32.13 -9.91
N TYR A 394 7.00 -31.62 -9.05
CA TYR A 394 5.81 -32.35 -8.64
C TYR A 394 4.99 -32.80 -9.85
N TYR A 395 4.74 -31.90 -10.81
CA TYR A 395 4.04 -32.25 -12.03
C TYR A 395 4.75 -33.36 -12.83
N LEU A 396 6.08 -33.26 -13.00
CA LEU A 396 6.86 -34.24 -13.77
C LEU A 396 6.93 -35.63 -13.10
N GLU A 397 6.85 -35.70 -11.78
CA GLU A 397 6.88 -36.98 -11.03
C GLU A 397 5.52 -37.68 -10.96
N ASN A 398 4.42 -36.98 -11.22
CA ASN A 398 3.05 -37.47 -11.07
C ASN A 398 2.29 -37.59 -12.41
N LYS A 399 3.01 -37.52 -13.53
CA LYS A 399 2.53 -37.83 -14.90
C LYS A 399 3.34 -39.00 -15.45
#